data_AF-A0AAN0LYZ7-F1
#
_entry.id   AF-A0AAN0LYZ7-F1
#
_cell.length_a   1.000
_cell.length_b   1.000
_cell.length_c   1.000
_cell.angle_alpha   90.00
_cell.angle_beta   90.00
_cell.angle_gamma   90.00
#
_symmetry.space_group_name_H-M   'P 1'
#
loop_
_entity.id
_entity.type
_entity.pdbx_description
1 polymer ?
#
loop_
_entity_poly.entity_id
_entity_poly.type
_entity_poly.pdbx_seq_one_letter_code
_entity_poly.pdbx_strand_id
1 'polypeptide(L)'
;MHLGGLTPSIGTLIMARNVTTLPIVAMVRPRPGGFHYDAMEVETMFIDAKQLIDAGANGLVFGFLKVDRSVDASLTKRFVKLCHEHHIEAIFHRAFDCVQDPFARQLKY
;
A
#
# COMPACT_ATOMS: atom_id res chain seq x y z
N MET A 1 13.62 -4.64 -10.17
CA MET A 1 13.80 -5.00 -8.74
C MET A 1 13.39 -6.45 -8.54
N HIS A 2 14.24 -7.27 -7.93
CA HIS A 2 14.05 -8.73 -7.84
C HIS A 2 12.88 -9.18 -6.93
N LEU A 3 12.38 -8.29 -6.05
CA LEU A 3 11.36 -8.60 -5.04
C LEU A 3 9.96 -8.03 -5.33
N GLY A 4 9.75 -7.39 -6.48
CA GLY A 4 8.45 -6.82 -6.86
C GLY A 4 8.06 -5.51 -6.16
N GLY A 5 9.03 -4.81 -5.55
CA GLY A 5 8.82 -3.55 -4.82
C GLY A 5 8.43 -3.79 -3.36
N LEU A 6 9.17 -3.17 -2.44
CA LEU A 6 8.94 -3.21 -0.98
C LEU A 6 8.86 -1.78 -0.45
N THR A 7 8.40 -1.63 0.80
CA THR A 7 8.42 -0.36 1.51
C THR A 7 9.84 0.25 1.47
N PRO A 8 10.01 1.48 0.95
CA PRO A 8 11.31 2.14 0.96
C PRO A 8 11.67 2.58 2.37
N SER A 9 12.96 2.78 2.64
CA SER A 9 13.36 3.48 3.86
C SER A 9 12.90 4.95 3.82
N ILE A 10 12.60 5.53 4.98
CA ILE A 10 12.25 6.95 5.09
C ILE A 10 13.36 7.84 4.52
N GLY A 11 14.63 7.50 4.75
CA GLY A 11 15.75 8.23 4.16
C GLY A 11 15.73 8.24 2.63
N THR A 12 15.28 7.16 1.98
CA THR A 12 15.14 7.10 0.51
C THR A 12 14.07 8.08 0.03
N LEU A 13 12.92 8.14 0.72
CA LEU A 13 11.85 9.08 0.37
C LEU A 13 12.29 10.54 0.56
N ILE A 14 12.93 10.87 1.69
CA ILE A 14 13.44 12.23 1.94
C ILE A 14 14.43 12.64 0.86
N MET A 15 15.38 11.77 0.50
CA MET A 15 16.34 12.08 -0.55
C MET A 15 15.67 12.26 -1.91
N ALA A 16 14.67 11.44 -2.24
CA ALA A 16 13.90 11.60 -3.47
C ALA A 16 13.15 12.94 -3.50
N ARG A 17 12.53 13.34 -2.38
CA ARG A 17 11.86 14.64 -2.24
C ARG A 17 12.80 15.84 -2.39
N ASN A 18 14.07 15.70 -2.03
CA ASN A 18 15.06 16.77 -2.17
C ASN A 18 15.52 17.02 -3.61
N VAL A 19 15.30 16.07 -4.53
CA VAL A 19 15.81 16.15 -5.91
C VAL A 19 14.73 16.37 -6.96
N THR A 20 13.45 16.37 -6.57
CA THR A 20 12.34 16.61 -7.50
C THR A 20 11.14 17.24 -6.81
N THR A 21 10.37 18.01 -7.59
CA THR A 21 9.07 18.56 -7.17
C THR A 21 7.89 17.72 -7.69
N LEU A 22 8.15 16.68 -8.50
CA LEU A 22 7.13 15.78 -8.99
C LEU A 22 6.46 15.01 -7.83
N PRO A 23 5.16 14.65 -7.96
CA PRO A 23 4.50 13.80 -6.97
C PRO A 23 5.24 12.46 -6.80
N ILE A 24 5.44 12.03 -5.56
CA ILE A 24 6.07 10.74 -5.23
C ILE A 24 5.05 9.83 -4.58
N VAL A 25 4.85 8.65 -5.16
CA VAL A 25 4.01 7.60 -4.59
C VAL A 25 4.90 6.51 -4.00
N ALA A 26 4.70 6.18 -2.73
CA ALA A 26 5.53 5.21 -2.01
C ALA A 26 4.85 3.84 -1.92
N MET A 27 5.62 2.76 -2.06
CA MET A 27 5.14 1.40 -1.81
C MET A 27 4.97 1.16 -0.31
N VAL A 28 3.88 0.51 0.08
CA VAL A 28 3.69 -0.05 1.43
C VAL A 28 3.48 -1.55 1.28
N ARG A 29 4.59 -2.28 1.43
CA ARG A 29 4.65 -3.73 1.29
C ARG A 29 5.82 -4.27 2.13
N PRO A 30 5.54 -4.91 3.28
CA PRO A 30 6.55 -5.16 4.31
C PRO A 30 7.48 -6.33 3.96
N ARG A 31 7.04 -7.25 3.08
CA ARG A 31 7.82 -8.40 2.64
C ARG A 31 7.49 -8.84 1.21
N PRO A 32 8.40 -9.59 0.54
CA PRO A 32 8.08 -10.25 -0.71
C PRO A 32 7.07 -11.39 -0.54
N GLY A 33 6.66 -11.99 -1.65
CA GLY A 33 5.68 -13.07 -1.68
C GLY A 33 4.24 -12.56 -1.79
N GLY A 34 3.30 -13.33 -1.22
CA GLY A 34 1.87 -13.07 -1.32
C GLY A 34 1.39 -11.81 -0.59
N PHE A 35 0.10 -11.51 -0.77
CA PHE A 35 -0.57 -10.29 -0.30
C PHE A 35 -1.59 -10.54 0.82
N HIS A 36 -1.58 -11.76 1.37
CA HIS A 36 -2.22 -12.06 2.64
C HIS A 36 -1.20 -11.81 3.74
N TYR A 37 -1.59 -11.00 4.72
CA TYR A 37 -0.72 -10.53 5.79
C TYR A 37 -1.30 -10.94 7.14
N ASP A 38 -0.42 -11.26 8.09
CA ASP A 38 -0.82 -11.44 9.47
C ASP A 38 -1.05 -10.10 10.19
N ALA A 39 -1.47 -10.15 11.45
CA ALA A 39 -1.79 -8.96 12.22
C ALA A 39 -0.58 -8.02 12.43
N MET A 40 0.60 -8.57 12.66
CA MET A 40 1.82 -7.78 12.91
C MET A 40 2.33 -7.14 11.61
N GLU A 41 2.21 -7.86 10.50
CA GLU A 41 2.52 -7.34 9.17
C GLU A 41 1.58 -6.19 8.80
N VAL A 42 0.28 -6.35 9.06
CA VAL A 42 -0.70 -5.27 8.85
C VAL A 42 -0.37 -4.06 9.73
N GLU A 43 -0.10 -4.25 11.02
CA GLU A 43 0.26 -3.14 11.92
C GLU A 43 1.53 -2.41 11.44
N THR A 44 2.55 -3.15 11.04
CA THR A 44 3.78 -2.62 10.45
C THR A 44 3.47 -1.75 9.23
N MET A 45 2.61 -2.23 8.33
CA MET A 45 2.19 -1.46 7.15
C MET A 45 1.48 -0.15 7.51
N PHE A 46 0.64 -0.13 8.54
CA PHE A 46 -0.02 1.11 8.97
C PHE A 46 0.94 2.10 9.65
N ILE A 47 1.96 1.61 10.35
CA ILE A 47 3.02 2.44 10.92
C ILE A 47 3.87 3.04 9.80
N ASP A 48 4.34 2.21 8.86
CA ASP A 48 5.12 2.64 7.70
C ASP A 48 4.35 3.66 6.86
N ALA A 49 3.06 3.41 6.61
CA ALA A 49 2.19 4.33 5.87
C ALA A 49 2.21 5.74 6.47
N LYS A 50 2.02 5.85 7.80
CA LYS A 50 2.04 7.15 8.49
C LYS A 50 3.40 7.83 8.37
N GLN A 51 4.49 7.09 8.59
CA GLN A 51 5.83 7.66 8.47
C GLN A 51 6.14 8.14 7.05
N LEU A 52 5.69 7.41 6.02
CA LEU A 52 5.84 7.82 4.63
C LEU A 52 5.01 9.07 4.30
N ILE A 53 3.79 9.17 4.84
CA ILE A 53 2.97 10.38 4.72
C ILE A 53 3.67 11.58 5.37
N ASP A 54 4.12 11.42 6.61
CA ASP A 54 4.83 12.47 7.36
C ASP A 54 6.14 12.90 6.67
N ALA A 55 6.79 11.98 5.95
CA ALA A 55 7.97 12.24 5.14
C ALA A 55 7.66 12.84 3.74
N GLY A 56 6.38 13.07 3.42
CA GLY A 56 5.97 13.80 2.23
C GLY A 56 5.60 12.95 1.01
N ALA A 57 5.20 11.69 1.19
CA ALA A 57 4.59 10.91 0.12
C ALA A 57 3.27 11.55 -0.35
N ASN A 58 3.09 11.64 -1.67
CA ASN A 58 1.86 12.16 -2.30
C ASN A 58 0.82 11.07 -2.58
N GLY A 59 1.19 9.81 -2.38
CA GLY A 59 0.30 8.67 -2.48
C GLY A 59 0.97 7.42 -1.93
N LEU A 60 0.15 6.41 -1.63
CA LEU A 60 0.61 5.10 -1.17
C LEU A 60 0.10 3.99 -2.09
N VAL A 61 1.00 3.08 -2.43
CA VAL A 61 0.74 1.87 -3.21
C VAL A 61 0.66 0.67 -2.27
N PHE A 62 -0.44 -0.09 -2.31
CA PHE A 62 -0.67 -1.22 -1.40
C PHE A 62 -1.57 -2.29 -2.03
N GLY A 63 -1.83 -3.38 -1.33
CA GLY A 63 -2.94 -4.28 -1.66
C GLY A 63 -3.05 -5.44 -0.68
N PHE A 64 -4.28 -5.73 -0.26
CA PHE A 64 -4.59 -6.73 0.75
C PHE A 64 -5.48 -7.82 0.15
N LEU A 65 -5.04 -9.06 0.22
CA LEU A 65 -5.83 -10.23 -0.14
C LEU A 65 -6.07 -11.11 1.08
N LYS A 66 -7.17 -11.85 1.06
CA LYS A 66 -7.43 -12.96 1.99
C LYS A 66 -6.71 -14.23 1.51
N VAL A 67 -6.72 -15.26 2.35
CA VAL A 67 -6.17 -16.59 2.02
C VAL A 67 -6.80 -17.17 0.74
N ASP A 68 -8.10 -16.93 0.53
CA ASP A 68 -8.82 -17.36 -0.67
C ASP A 68 -8.53 -16.50 -1.92
N ARG A 69 -7.61 -15.53 -1.83
CA ARG A 69 -7.26 -14.57 -2.88
C ARG A 69 -8.41 -13.62 -3.28
N SER A 70 -9.45 -13.47 -2.47
CA SER A 70 -10.36 -12.32 -2.58
C SER A 70 -9.72 -11.07 -1.99
N VAL A 71 -10.14 -9.88 -2.43
CA VAL A 71 -9.70 -8.62 -1.83
C VAL A 71 -10.15 -8.53 -0.37
N ASP A 72 -9.24 -8.19 0.54
CA ASP A 72 -9.62 -7.85 1.91
C ASP A 72 -10.24 -6.44 1.94
N ALA A 73 -11.55 -6.41 1.79
CA ALA A 73 -12.33 -5.18 1.78
C ALA A 73 -12.21 -4.37 3.07
N SER A 74 -11.99 -5.02 4.23
CA SER A 74 -11.90 -4.33 5.52
C SER A 74 -10.59 -3.56 5.63
N LEU A 75 -9.47 -4.25 5.38
CA LEU A 75 -8.14 -3.63 5.38
C LEU A 75 -8.00 -2.59 4.28
N THR A 76 -8.51 -2.88 3.08
CA THR A 76 -8.50 -1.94 1.95
C THR A 76 -9.25 -0.67 2.31
N LYS A 77 -10.47 -0.75 2.87
CA LYS A 77 -11.23 0.44 3.30
C LYS A 77 -10.50 1.25 4.37
N ARG A 78 -9.88 0.59 5.36
CA ARG A 78 -9.10 1.28 6.40
C ARG A 78 -7.90 2.02 5.82
N PHE A 79 -7.19 1.40 4.88
CA PHE A 79 -6.00 2.00 4.27
C PHE A 79 -6.35 3.15 3.31
N VAL A 80 -7.41 2.99 2.51
CA VAL A 80 -7.97 4.08 1.68
C VAL A 80 -8.40 5.25 2.57
N LYS A 81 -9.09 4.97 3.69
CA LYS A 81 -9.48 6.00 4.65
C LYS A 81 -8.28 6.78 5.18
N LEU A 82 -7.20 6.09 5.59
CA LEU A 82 -5.95 6.74 6.01
C LEU A 82 -5.41 7.67 4.91
N CYS A 83 -5.32 7.20 3.66
CA CYS A 83 -4.82 8.03 2.56
C CYS A 83 -5.70 9.28 2.35
N HIS A 84 -7.02 9.12 2.37
CA HIS A 84 -7.97 10.22 2.17
C HIS A 84 -7.97 11.24 3.32
N GLU A 85 -7.84 10.79 4.57
CA GLU A 85 -7.71 11.66 5.75
C GLU A 85 -6.48 12.56 5.66
N HIS A 86 -5.43 12.11 4.97
CA HIS A 86 -4.21 12.88 4.72
C HIS A 86 -4.17 13.55 3.34
N HIS A 87 -5.27 13.51 2.58
CA HIS A 87 -5.39 14.11 1.24
C HIS A 87 -4.35 13.62 0.22
N ILE A 88 -4.02 12.32 0.26
CA ILE A 88 -3.08 11.69 -0.67
C ILE A 88 -3.74 10.56 -1.48
N GLU A 89 -3.09 10.14 -2.57
CA GLU A 89 -3.60 9.07 -3.43
C GLU A 89 -3.50 7.68 -2.78
N ALA A 90 -4.54 6.87 -2.96
CA ALA A 90 -4.57 5.46 -2.57
C ALA A 90 -4.54 4.59 -3.84
N ILE A 91 -3.47 3.80 -4.03
CA ILE A 91 -3.27 3.01 -5.25
C ILE A 91 -3.22 1.52 -4.89
N PHE A 92 -4.17 0.75 -5.42
CA PHE A 92 -4.14 -0.70 -5.30
C PHE A 92 -3.24 -1.31 -6.38
N HIS A 93 -2.20 -2.02 -5.98
CA HIS A 93 -1.17 -2.53 -6.90
C HIS A 93 -1.52 -3.89 -7.52
N ARG A 94 -0.49 -4.54 -8.08
CA ARG A 94 -0.56 -5.83 -8.77
C ARG A 94 -1.01 -7.03 -7.94
N ALA A 95 -1.32 -6.88 -6.65
CA ALA A 95 -2.13 -7.86 -5.94
C ALA A 95 -3.45 -8.16 -6.68
N PHE A 96 -3.96 -7.20 -7.45
CA PHE A 96 -5.14 -7.41 -8.28
C PHE A 96 -4.95 -8.54 -9.30
N ASP A 97 -3.75 -8.70 -9.87
CA ASP A 97 -3.43 -9.78 -10.82
C ASP A 97 -3.55 -11.18 -10.18
N CYS A 98 -3.54 -11.25 -8.84
CA CYS A 98 -3.62 -12.48 -8.07
C CYS A 98 -5.04 -12.77 -7.54
N VAL A 99 -6.01 -11.91 -7.81
CA VAL A 99 -7.40 -12.08 -7.36
C VAL A 99 -8.04 -13.26 -8.07
N GLN A 100 -8.76 -14.11 -7.32
CA GLN A 100 -9.37 -15.32 -7.88
C GLN A 100 -10.37 -15.04 -9.01
N ASP A 101 -11.23 -14.03 -8.83
CA ASP A 101 -12.14 -13.52 -9.84
C ASP A 101 -12.08 -11.99 -9.84
N PRO A 102 -11.34 -11.37 -10.78
CA PRO A 102 -11.14 -9.91 -10.82
C PRO A 102 -12.40 -9.14 -11.25
N PHE A 103 -13.38 -9.80 -11.90
CA PHE A 103 -14.61 -9.17 -12.37
C PHE A 103 -15.76 -9.30 -11.39
N ALA A 104 -15.65 -10.22 -10.42
CA ALA A 104 -16.54 -10.25 -9.28
C ALA A 104 -16.48 -8.93 -8.50
N ARG A 105 -17.60 -8.62 -7.83
CA ARG A 105 -17.72 -7.44 -6.98
C ARG A 105 -16.76 -7.55 -5.79
N GLN A 106 -15.69 -6.75 -5.79
CA GLN A 106 -14.65 -6.75 -4.74
C GLN A 106 -15.05 -5.96 -3.48
N LEU A 107 -15.88 -4.92 -3.62
CA LEU A 107 -16.29 -4.03 -2.53
C LEU A 107 -17.82 -3.85 -2.49
N LYS A 108 -18.42 -4.03 -1.31
CA LYS A 108 -19.82 -3.66 -1.03
C LYS A 108 -19.89 -2.17 -0.68
N TYR A 109 -20.64 -1.43 -1.51
CA TYR A 109 -21.20 -0.11 -1.24
C TYR A 109 -22.71 -0.30 -1.15
#